data_AF-A0A117LTR8-F1
#
_entry.id   AF-A0A117LTR8-F1
#
_cell.length_a   1.000
_cell.length_b   1.000
_cell.length_c   1.000
_cell.angle_alpha   90.00
_cell.angle_beta   90.00
_cell.angle_gamma   90.00
#
_symmetry.space_group_name_H-M   'P 1'
#
loop_
_entity.id
_entity.type
_entity.pdbx_description
1 polymer ?
#
loop_
_entity_poly.entity_id
_entity_poly.type
_entity_poly.pdbx_seq_one_letter_code
_entity_poly.pdbx_strand_id
1 'polypeptide(L)' 'MDIIKKATVPLIMLLLVVVVWVGLYIYYESSEVEINPLADSYVSQLQNSFDLEELEEVSRRTKDHFPVLPEVFFTLIGRD' A
#
# COMPACT_ATOMS: atom_id res chain seq x y z
N MET A 1 32.97 -31.98 23.61
CA MET A 1 31.65 -32.56 23.27
C MET A 1 30.48 -31.88 24.00
N ASP A 2 30.72 -31.19 25.12
CA ASP A 2 29.62 -30.59 25.90
C ASP A 2 28.96 -29.37 25.25
N ILE A 3 29.74 -28.54 24.54
CA ILE A 3 29.21 -27.37 23.83
C ILE A 3 28.26 -27.81 22.70
N ILE A 4 28.62 -28.85 21.96
CA ILE A 4 27.81 -29.39 20.87
C ILE A 4 26.48 -29.95 21.42
N LYS A 5 26.54 -30.73 22.51
CA LYS A 5 25.35 -31.24 23.20
C LYS A 5 24.47 -30.12 23.77
N LYS A 6 25.08 -29.07 24.33
CA LYS A 6 24.37 -27.92 24.90
C LYS A 6 23.69 -27.08 23.81
N ALA A 7 24.29 -26.98 22.63
CA ALA A 7 23.75 -26.26 21.48
C ALA A 7 22.69 -27.07 20.71
N THR A 8 22.59 -28.39 20.91
CA THR A 8 21.66 -29.23 20.12
C THR A 8 20.20 -28.89 20.39
N VAL A 9 19.84 -28.63 21.65
CA VAL A 9 18.48 -28.27 22.07
C VAL A 9 18.01 -26.94 21.45
N PRO A 10 18.75 -25.82 21.57
CA PRO A 10 18.34 -24.58 20.91
C PRO A 10 18.39 -24.68 19.39
N LEU A 11 19.29 -25.48 18.80
CA LEU A 11 19.34 -25.72 17.36
C LEU A 11 18.06 -26.41 16.85
N ILE A 12 17.57 -27.43 17.56
CA ILE A 12 16.31 -28.11 17.22
C ILE A 12 15.12 -27.15 17.37
N MET A 13 15.10 -26.34 18.43
CA MET A 13 14.06 -25.34 18.62
C MET A 13 14.05 -24.33 17.46
N LEU A 14 15.22 -23.84 17.06
CA LEU A 14 15.36 -22.91 15.93
C LEU A 14 14.87 -23.55 14.62
N LEU A 15 15.17 -24.83 14.41
CA LEU A 15 14.67 -25.57 13.24
C LEU A 15 13.15 -25.65 13.23
N LEU A 16 12.50 -25.89 14.38
CA LEU A 16 11.04 -25.91 14.47
C LEU A 16 10.43 -24.54 14.13
N VAL A 17 11.03 -23.45 14.62
CA VAL A 17 10.57 -22.09 14.30
C VAL A 17 10.65 -21.82 12.80
N VAL A 18 11.76 -22.22 12.16
CA VAL A 18 11.92 -22.07 10.70
C VAL A 18 10.88 -22.89 9.94
N VAL A 19 10.62 -24.13 10.36
CA VAL A 19 9.61 -24.99 9.73
C VAL A 19 8.22 -24.38 9.85
N VAL A 20 7.84 -23.90 11.03
CA VAL A 20 6.54 -23.23 11.23
C VAL A 20 6.45 -21.97 10.40
N TRP A 21 7.51 -21.17 10.34
CA TRP A 21 7.54 -19.93 9.56
C TRP A 21 7.39 -20.18 8.06
N VAL A 22 8.13 -21.15 7.50
CA VAL A 22 8.00 -21.54 6.09
C VAL A 22 6.61 -22.11 5.81
N GLY A 23 6.06 -22.91 6.72
CA GLY A 23 4.70 -23.44 6.60
C GLY A 23 3.65 -22.33 6.57
N LEU A 24 3.77 -21.33 7.45
CA LEU A 24 2.90 -20.17 7.45
C LEU A 24 3.08 -19.31 6.20
N TYR A 25 4.31 -19.09 5.74
CA TYR A 25 4.60 -18.34 4.52
C TYR A 25 3.90 -18.97 3.32
N ILE A 26 4.06 -20.29 3.12
CA ILE A 26 3.40 -21.01 2.02
C ILE A 26 1.87 -20.98 2.20
N TYR A 27 1.38 -21.16 3.43
CA TYR A 27 -0.06 -21.11 3.71
C TYR A 27 -0.67 -19.75 3.36
N TYR A 28 -0.04 -18.65 3.78
CA TYR A 28 -0.52 -17.29 3.48
C TYR A 28 -0.28 -16.87 2.02
N GLU A 29 0.75 -17.39 1.35
CA GLU A 29 0.93 -17.17 -0.08
C GLU A 29 -0.16 -17.89 -0.89
N SER A 30 -0.52 -19.12 -0.48
CA SER A 30 -1.58 -19.91 -1.13
C SER A 30 -2.99 -19.48 -0.75
N SER A 31 -3.13 -18.87 0.42
CA SER A 31 -4.36 -18.23 0.86
C SER A 31 -4.28 -16.81 0.34
N GLU A 32 -4.61 -16.61 -0.94
CA GLU A 32 -4.91 -15.29 -1.48
C GLU A 32 -5.81 -14.58 -0.46
N VAL A 33 -5.22 -13.73 0.40
CA VAL A 33 -5.99 -12.83 1.24
C VAL A 33 -6.55 -11.88 0.21
N GLU A 34 -7.70 -12.28 -0.33
CA GLU A 34 -8.49 -11.56 -1.31
C GLU A 34 -8.58 -10.13 -0.78
N ILE A 35 -7.75 -9.25 -1.35
CA ILE A 35 -8.12 -7.87 -1.52
C ILE A 35 -9.51 -7.98 -2.13
N ASN A 36 -10.53 -7.63 -1.31
CA ASN A 36 -11.95 -7.81 -1.56
C ASN A 36 -12.23 -8.17 -3.03
N PRO A 37 -12.82 -9.33 -3.37
CA PRO A 37 -12.99 -9.75 -4.78
C PRO A 37 -13.80 -8.78 -5.63
N LEU A 38 -14.51 -7.84 -4.98
CA LEU A 38 -15.21 -6.73 -5.62
C LEU A 38 -14.33 -5.50 -5.85
N ALA A 39 -13.06 -5.48 -5.44
CA ALA A 39 -12.12 -4.38 -5.60
C ALA A 39 -11.95 -3.98 -7.06
N ASP A 40 -11.84 -4.96 -7.93
CA ASP A 40 -11.86 -4.69 -9.36
C ASP A 40 -13.15 -3.99 -9.81
N SER A 41 -14.31 -4.29 -9.23
CA SER A 41 -15.58 -3.69 -9.65
C SER A 41 -15.72 -2.19 -9.35
N TYR A 42 -15.04 -1.68 -8.31
CA TYR A 42 -15.05 -0.25 -7.96
C TYR A 42 -13.75 0.48 -8.28
N VAL A 43 -12.65 -0.23 -8.59
CA VAL A 43 -11.39 0.36 -9.06
C VAL A 43 -11.29 0.37 -10.59
N SER A 44 -11.95 -0.55 -11.32
CA SER A 44 -11.91 -0.61 -12.80
C SER A 44 -12.47 0.63 -13.50
N GLN A 45 -13.19 1.48 -12.77
CA GLN A 45 -13.75 2.73 -13.29
C GLN A 45 -12.74 3.89 -13.27
N LEU A 46 -11.64 3.75 -12.52
CA LEU A 46 -10.54 4.71 -12.53
C LEU A 46 -9.57 4.32 -13.63
N GLN A 47 -9.46 5.14 -14.68
CA GLN A 47 -8.41 4.99 -15.67
C GLN A 47 -7.03 5.08 -15.00
N ASN A 48 -6.09 4.21 -15.39
CA ASN A 48 -4.71 4.19 -14.86
C ASN A 48 -3.89 5.43 -15.26
N SER A 49 -4.45 6.30 -16.09
CA SER A 49 -3.85 7.55 -16.54
C SER A 49 -4.89 8.65 -16.51
N PHE A 50 -4.47 9.85 -16.12
CA PHE A 50 -5.29 11.04 -16.26
C PHE A 50 -5.29 11.51 -17.70
N ASP A 51 -6.45 11.91 -18.22
CA ASP A 51 -6.55 12.70 -19.44
C ASP A 51 -5.97 14.08 -19.15
N LEU A 52 -4.80 14.36 -19.74
CA LEU A 52 -4.08 15.61 -19.53
C LEU A 52 -4.79 16.80 -20.20
N GLU A 53 -5.54 16.56 -21.28
CA GLU A 53 -6.28 17.60 -21.99
C GLU A 53 -7.50 18.04 -21.16
N GLU A 54 -8.25 17.07 -20.63
CA GLU A 54 -9.36 17.35 -19.71
C GLU A 54 -8.87 18.05 -18.43
N LEU A 55 -7.73 17.60 -17.89
CA LEU A 55 -7.12 18.20 -16.71
C LEU A 55 -6.70 19.66 -16.95
N GLU A 56 -6.14 19.96 -18.12
CA GLU A 56 -5.75 21.31 -18.50
C GLU A 56 -6.98 22.21 -18.72
N GLU A 57 -8.05 21.68 -19.33
CA GLU A 57 -9.30 22.41 -19.50
C GLU A 57 -9.95 22.76 -18.16
N VAL A 58 -10.04 21.81 -17.23
CA VAL A 58 -10.57 22.04 -15.88
C VAL A 58 -9.69 23.03 -15.13
N SER A 59 -8.36 22.92 -15.23
CA SER A 59 -7.41 23.87 -14.64
C SER A 59 -7.61 25.29 -15.16
N ARG A 60 -7.78 25.46 -16.48
CA ARG A 60 -8.06 26.76 -17.11
C ARG A 60 -9.39 27.34 -16.64
N ARG A 61 -10.48 26.56 -16.66
CA ARG A 61 -11.79 27.01 -16.17
C ARG A 61 -11.75 27.39 -14.69
N THR A 62 -10.98 26.66 -13.89
CA THR A 62 -10.79 26.96 -12.47
C THR A 62 -10.09 28.30 -12.30
N LYS A 63 -9.02 28.57 -13.06
CA LYS A 63 -8.34 29.87 -13.05
C LYS A 63 -9.23 31.03 -13.50
N ASP A 64 -10.04 30.82 -14.53
CA ASP A 64 -10.85 31.88 -15.13
C ASP A 64 -12.12 32.21 -14.33
N HIS A 65 -12.73 31.21 -13.68
CA HIS A 65 -14.03 31.35 -13.03
C HIS A 65 -13.99 31.40 -11.51
N PHE A 66 -12.95 30.87 -10.86
CA PHE A 66 -12.92 30.87 -9.41
C PHE A 66 -12.45 32.23 -8.89
N PRO A 67 -13.17 32.83 -7.92
CA PRO A 67 -12.78 34.11 -7.32
C PRO A 67 -11.49 34.00 -6.50
N VAL A 68 -11.06 32.78 -6.17
CA VAL A 68 -9.85 32.50 -5.41
C VAL A 68 -9.14 31.32 -6.05
N LEU A 69 -7.86 31.53 -6.41
CA LEU A 69 -7.03 30.47 -6.97
C LEU A 69 -6.73 29.42 -5.89
N PRO A 70 -6.61 28.12 -6.24
CA PRO A 70 -6.23 27.07 -5.28
C PRO A 70 -4.94 27.39 -4.52
N GLU A 71 -3.98 28.02 -5.19
CA GLU A 71 -2.70 28.50 -4.62
C GLU A 71 -2.91 29.50 -3.48
N VAL A 72 -3.94 30.34 -3.59
CA VAL A 72 -4.31 31.35 -2.60
C VAL A 72 -5.13 30.72 -1.48
N PHE A 73 -5.92 29.69 -1.77
CA PHE A 73 -6.69 28.97 -0.75
C PHE A 73 -5.80 28.34 0.34
N PHE A 74 -4.67 27.73 -0.03
CA PHE A 74 -3.75 27.14 0.93
C PHE A 74 -2.97 28.17 1.77
N THR A 75 -2.79 29.39 1.25
CA THR A 75 -2.17 30.48 2.02
C THR A 75 -3.16 31.17 2.97
N LEU A 76 -4.47 31.06 2.73
CA LEU A 76 -5.51 31.59 3.62
C LEU A 76 -5.69 30.76 4.91
N ILE A 77 -5.33 29.48 4.90
CA ILE A 77 -5.45 28.57 6.06
C ILE A 77 -4.23 28.67 7.00
N GLY A 78 -3.13 29.26 6.55
CA GLY A 78 -1.89 29.40 7.31
C GLY A 78 -1.48 30.84 7.50
N ARG A 79 -2.08 31.51 8.49
CA ARG A 79 -1.56 32.76 9.05
C ARG A 79 -1.55 32.66 10.57
N ASP A 80 -0.39 32.29 11.10
CA ASP A 80 0.05 32.73 12.44
C ASP A 80 0.39 34.23 12.39
#